data_AF-A0A958FA86-F1
#
_entry.id   AF-A0A958FA86-F1
#
_cell.length_a   1.000
_cell.length_b   1.000
_cell.length_c   1.000
_cell.angle_alpha   90.00
_cell.angle_beta   90.00
_cell.angle_gamma   90.00
#
_symmetry.space_group_name_H-M   'P 1'
#
loop_
_entity.id
_entity.type
_entity.pdbx_description
1 polymer ?
#
loop_
_entity_poly.entity_id
_entity_poly.type
_entity_poly.pdbx_seq_one_letter_code
_entity_poly.pdbx_strand_id
1 'polypeptide(L)'
;MPQPLKQTWIGKISTLIFPEDTATRLTPAGRAALRRWVKQMLIVSLGGILFLTLFPFNFDFTNLWERLASGYSLSPQSPRTGFIRDFVANIFFFMPLGFCIAYLRLSRNQRPLTSLLIAAGLSALVSFTVETLQIYLFSRFSSMSDLVSNSIGGAAGWWLGHYYGERLLLATLRLLRRFVSPGWAGICAVLIAAHLLNMIHTTITLPDSLRISDWNPNYALLIGNEQVGRRGWRGTIYSVEICNQAVSPEAVERLYRNGNHMAALGILPLISFHFEANGTNPSPAAVDTLEMIWKGAGVPDSVTGGLVLDGSRWLESSKPATELTRAIEQTGRMTLSAVVAPADTLQGGPVRIVSLSRDFFQRSFTLGQHLSHLYFRLRTPLSGRNGTNPQLIVPGIFSPGQPLHLALTYDGSEIVLYRNGVRHPRSLRMIPEMAFFSRRTTLIGDVPESYLLLYDIAVCFPVGLLLVFVMAGLGFDRKSYALRLTLLALLLVLCYELIRSSILGAPLELPGIFLRAAIILLTYSLFRFPPYVDEISHCG
;
A
#
# COMPACT_ATOMS: atom_id res chain seq x y z
N MET A 1 -56.63 -18.80 -24.08
CA MET A 1 -55.80 -18.80 -22.84
C MET A 1 -54.56 -17.96 -23.11
N PRO A 2 -54.31 -16.87 -22.36
CA PRO A 2 -53.06 -16.14 -22.51
C PRO A 2 -51.93 -16.92 -21.80
N GLN A 3 -50.78 -17.05 -22.44
CA GLN A 3 -49.59 -17.64 -21.84
C GLN A 3 -49.11 -16.81 -20.63
N PRO A 4 -48.62 -17.43 -19.56
CA PRO A 4 -48.09 -16.69 -18.42
C PRO A 4 -46.84 -15.92 -18.84
N LEU A 5 -46.84 -14.61 -18.56
CA LEU A 5 -45.69 -13.73 -18.68
C LEU A 5 -44.46 -14.37 -18.03
N LYS A 6 -43.38 -14.56 -18.81
CA LYS A 6 -42.07 -14.98 -18.29
C LYS A 6 -41.65 -14.00 -17.19
N GLN A 7 -41.63 -14.48 -15.94
CA GLN A 7 -41.11 -13.70 -14.80
C GLN A 7 -39.72 -13.17 -15.12
N THR A 8 -39.57 -11.85 -15.12
CA THR A 8 -38.29 -11.17 -15.28
C THR A 8 -37.35 -11.54 -14.14
N TRP A 9 -36.03 -11.47 -14.36
CA TRP A 9 -35.02 -11.69 -13.31
C TRP A 9 -35.26 -10.83 -12.07
N ILE A 10 -35.78 -9.61 -12.26
CA ILE A 10 -36.17 -8.69 -11.18
C ILE A 10 -37.35 -9.25 -10.36
N GLY A 11 -38.37 -9.83 -11.02
CA GLY A 11 -39.50 -10.49 -10.32
C GLY A 11 -39.07 -11.76 -9.56
N LYS A 12 -38.06 -12.49 -10.05
CA LYS A 12 -37.45 -13.61 -9.31
C LYS A 12 -36.62 -13.16 -8.11
N ILE A 13 -36.03 -11.97 -8.14
CA ILE A 13 -35.29 -11.41 -7.00
C ILE A 13 -36.26 -10.83 -5.98
N SER A 14 -37.32 -10.12 -6.42
CA SER A 14 -38.32 -9.56 -5.52
C SER A 14 -39.05 -10.65 -4.73
N THR A 15 -39.45 -11.75 -5.37
CA THR A 15 -40.07 -12.90 -4.69
C THR A 15 -39.14 -13.63 -3.72
N LEU A 16 -37.82 -13.53 -3.91
CA LEU A 16 -36.81 -14.13 -3.04
C LEU A 16 -36.58 -13.31 -1.76
N ILE A 17 -36.68 -11.98 -1.87
CA ILE A 17 -36.53 -11.01 -0.78
C ILE A 17 -37.86 -10.76 -0.05
N PHE A 18 -38.97 -10.78 -0.80
CA PHE A 18 -40.34 -10.51 -0.37
C PHE A 18 -41.29 -11.60 -0.90
N PRO A 19 -41.29 -12.82 -0.33
CA PRO A 19 -42.31 -13.81 -0.67
C PRO A 19 -43.70 -13.26 -0.28
N GLU A 20 -44.67 -13.33 -1.21
CA GLU A 20 -45.96 -12.63 -1.11
C GLU A 20 -46.87 -13.11 0.02
N ASP A 21 -46.70 -14.32 0.51
CA ASP A 21 -47.41 -14.76 1.71
C ASP A 21 -46.66 -15.95 2.30
N THR A 22 -46.08 -15.76 3.48
CA THR A 22 -45.88 -16.80 4.49
C THR A 22 -45.23 -16.12 5.68
N ALA A 23 -45.97 -16.07 6.78
CA ALA A 23 -45.41 -15.89 8.10
C ALA A 23 -44.55 -17.12 8.46
N THR A 24 -43.44 -17.37 7.75
CA THR A 24 -42.43 -18.35 8.16
C THR A 24 -41.80 -17.84 9.45
N ARG A 25 -42.37 -18.23 10.60
CA ARG A 25 -41.74 -17.99 11.89
C ARG A 25 -40.56 -18.95 11.99
N LEU A 26 -39.34 -18.41 11.98
CA LEU A 26 -38.14 -19.16 12.29
C LEU A 26 -38.33 -19.94 13.61
N THR A 27 -37.84 -21.18 13.66
CA THR A 27 -37.77 -21.93 14.92
C THR A 27 -36.85 -21.21 15.92
N PRO A 28 -36.99 -21.45 17.24
CA PRO A 28 -36.04 -20.92 18.22
C PRO A 28 -34.58 -21.29 17.90
N ALA A 29 -34.35 -22.52 17.41
CA ALA A 29 -33.05 -23.01 16.95
C ALA A 29 -32.55 -22.22 15.73
N GLY A 30 -33.40 -21.99 14.72
CA GLY A 30 -33.09 -21.16 13.56
C GLY A 30 -32.71 -19.72 13.93
N ARG A 31 -33.47 -19.08 14.82
CA ARG A 31 -33.13 -17.74 15.35
C ARG A 31 -31.82 -17.72 16.13
N ALA A 32 -31.51 -18.77 16.88
CA ALA A 32 -30.24 -18.89 17.60
C ALA A 32 -29.05 -19.08 16.63
N ALA A 33 -29.23 -19.84 15.55
CA ALA A 33 -28.23 -19.99 14.50
C ALA A 33 -27.97 -18.67 13.77
N LEU A 34 -29.02 -17.95 13.39
CA LEU A 34 -28.91 -16.66 12.71
C LEU A 34 -28.21 -15.60 13.59
N ARG A 35 -28.53 -15.56 14.89
CA ARG A 35 -27.83 -14.71 15.85
C ARG A 35 -26.34 -15.03 15.98
N ARG A 36 -25.94 -16.32 15.92
CA ARG A 36 -24.51 -16.70 15.91
C ARG A 36 -23.81 -16.16 14.66
N TRP A 37 -24.46 -16.28 13.50
CA TRP A 37 -23.91 -15.78 12.25
C TRP A 37 -23.76 -14.26 12.24
N VAL A 38 -24.76 -13.52 12.75
CA VAL A 38 -24.67 -12.06 12.89
C VAL A 38 -23.56 -11.62 13.85
N LYS A 39 -23.28 -12.39 14.92
CA LYS A 39 -22.10 -12.12 15.77
C LYS A 39 -20.79 -12.28 15.00
N GLN A 40 -20.68 -13.26 14.09
CA GLN A 40 -19.49 -13.40 13.24
C GLN A 40 -19.37 -12.24 12.26
N MET A 41 -20.48 -11.82 11.63
CA MET A 41 -20.51 -10.64 10.77
C MET A 41 -20.10 -9.37 11.52
N LEU A 42 -20.51 -9.22 12.78
CA LEU A 42 -20.10 -8.12 13.65
C LEU A 42 -18.59 -8.11 13.88
N ILE A 43 -17.99 -9.28 14.16
CA ILE A 43 -16.54 -9.43 14.35
C ILE A 43 -15.80 -9.10 13.05
N VAL A 44 -16.26 -9.62 11.91
CA VAL A 44 -15.68 -9.33 10.58
C VAL A 44 -15.77 -7.83 10.28
N SER A 45 -16.93 -7.21 10.53
CA SER A 45 -17.14 -5.78 10.29
C SER A 45 -16.22 -4.93 11.16
N LEU A 46 -16.14 -5.20 12.47
CA LEU A 46 -15.28 -4.45 13.37
C LEU A 46 -13.79 -4.66 13.04
N GLY A 47 -13.37 -5.91 12.79
CA GLY A 47 -12.00 -6.22 12.38
C GLY A 47 -11.62 -5.57 11.05
N GLY A 48 -12.53 -5.58 10.07
CA GLY A 48 -12.35 -4.90 8.79
C GLY A 48 -12.24 -3.39 8.93
N ILE A 49 -13.07 -2.77 9.79
CA ILE A 49 -12.98 -1.35 10.13
C ILE A 49 -11.61 -1.04 10.69
N LEU A 50 -11.21 -1.69 11.79
CA LEU A 50 -9.93 -1.45 12.44
C LEU A 50 -8.75 -1.70 11.50
N PHE A 51 -8.80 -2.76 10.70
CA PHE A 51 -7.71 -3.10 9.78
C PHE A 51 -7.54 -2.03 8.69
N LEU A 52 -8.61 -1.67 7.97
CA LEU A 52 -8.51 -0.77 6.81
C LEU A 52 -8.24 0.68 7.20
N THR A 53 -8.77 1.12 8.35
CA THR A 53 -8.57 2.50 8.81
C THR A 53 -7.21 2.70 9.48
N LEU A 54 -6.67 1.68 10.14
CA LEU A 54 -5.38 1.77 10.85
C LEU A 54 -4.19 1.26 10.03
N PHE A 55 -4.42 0.65 8.86
CA PHE A 55 -3.34 0.34 7.91
C PHE A 55 -2.55 1.63 7.58
N PRO A 56 -1.20 1.64 7.55
CA PRO A 56 -0.29 0.49 7.56
C PRO A 56 0.29 0.15 8.95
N PHE A 57 -0.40 0.44 10.06
CA PHE A 57 -0.02 0.03 11.43
C PHE A 57 1.34 0.54 11.95
N ASN A 58 1.89 1.61 11.36
CA ASN A 58 3.12 2.26 11.84
C ASN A 58 2.84 3.32 12.91
N PHE A 59 2.37 2.87 14.07
CA PHE A 59 2.10 3.74 15.20
C PHE A 59 3.40 4.32 15.78
N ASP A 60 3.41 5.64 15.92
CA ASP A 60 4.46 6.38 16.60
C ASP A 60 3.83 7.24 17.71
N PHE A 61 4.04 6.80 18.95
CA PHE A 61 3.52 7.43 20.16
C PHE A 61 4.39 8.58 20.69
N THR A 62 5.42 8.98 19.94
CA THR A 62 6.28 10.11 20.31
C THR A 62 5.67 11.45 19.88
N ASN A 63 5.96 12.51 20.63
CA ASN A 63 5.57 13.91 20.35
C ASN A 63 4.05 14.14 20.20
N LEU A 64 3.24 13.60 21.12
CA LEU A 64 1.79 13.77 21.15
C LEU A 64 1.34 15.23 21.05
N TRP A 65 1.99 16.15 21.76
CA TRP A 65 1.57 17.56 21.81
C TRP A 65 1.75 18.28 20.46
N GLU A 66 2.85 18.03 19.75
CA GLU A 66 3.07 18.57 18.39
C GLU A 66 2.10 17.95 17.38
N ARG A 67 1.78 16.66 17.55
CA ARG A 67 0.82 15.94 16.71
C ARG A 67 -0.61 16.40 16.95
N LEU A 68 -1.01 16.74 18.18
CA LEU A 68 -2.33 17.32 18.46
C LEU A 68 -2.43 18.75 17.90
N ALA A 69 -1.35 19.53 18.00
CA ALA A 69 -1.29 20.88 17.43
C ALA A 69 -1.37 20.89 15.89
N SER A 70 -0.87 19.85 15.22
CA SER A 70 -0.92 19.68 13.77
C SER A 70 -2.08 18.80 13.26
N GLY A 71 -2.65 17.96 14.12
CA GLY A 71 -3.56 16.85 13.78
C GLY A 71 -5.01 17.25 13.54
N TYR A 72 -5.40 18.47 13.91
CA TYR A 72 -6.69 19.04 13.51
C TYR A 72 -6.51 20.00 12.33
N SER A 73 -5.98 19.50 11.21
CA SER A 73 -6.12 20.26 9.97
C SER A 73 -7.60 20.19 9.54
N LEU A 74 -8.34 21.28 9.73
CA LEU A 74 -9.62 21.55 9.03
C LEU A 74 -9.41 21.75 7.51
N SER A 75 -8.37 21.12 6.94
CA SER A 75 -7.96 21.33 5.57
C SER A 75 -8.52 20.22 4.70
N PRO A 76 -9.44 20.53 3.77
CA PRO A 76 -9.88 19.59 2.75
C PRO A 76 -8.74 19.41 1.74
N GLN A 77 -7.73 18.60 2.09
CA GLN A 77 -6.67 18.25 1.15
C GLN A 77 -7.17 17.30 0.05
N SER A 78 -8.34 16.69 0.22
CA SER A 78 -9.04 16.05 -0.89
C SER A 78 -9.68 17.16 -1.74
N PRO A 79 -9.31 17.32 -3.04
CA PRO A 79 -10.05 18.21 -3.93
C PRO A 79 -11.55 17.96 -3.77
N ARG A 80 -12.40 19.00 -3.79
CA ARG A 80 -13.85 18.93 -3.46
C ARG A 80 -14.61 17.75 -4.09
N THR A 81 -14.11 17.21 -5.20
CA THR A 81 -14.63 16.01 -5.90
C THR A 81 -14.43 14.69 -5.15
N GLY A 82 -13.43 14.55 -4.27
CA GLY A 82 -13.15 13.34 -3.49
C GLY A 82 -13.94 13.26 -2.18
N PHE A 83 -14.26 14.40 -1.56
CA PHE A 83 -14.94 14.47 -0.26
C PHE A 83 -16.28 13.70 -0.24
N ILE A 84 -17.12 13.85 -1.26
CA ILE A 84 -18.42 13.17 -1.32
C ILE A 84 -18.22 11.65 -1.43
N ARG A 85 -17.24 11.21 -2.22
CA ARG A 85 -16.93 9.79 -2.38
C ARG A 85 -16.48 9.20 -1.05
N ASP A 86 -15.58 9.87 -0.35
CA ASP A 86 -15.04 9.42 0.94
C ASP A 86 -16.15 9.38 2.00
N PHE A 87 -16.99 10.42 2.04
CA PHE A 87 -18.16 10.49 2.93
C PHE A 87 -19.15 9.35 2.69
N VAL A 88 -19.50 9.06 1.42
CA VAL A 88 -20.42 7.97 1.07
C VAL A 88 -19.78 6.61 1.34
N ALA A 89 -18.49 6.44 1.06
CA ALA A 89 -17.76 5.20 1.35
C ALA A 89 -17.79 4.88 2.84
N ASN A 90 -17.55 5.87 3.70
CA ASN A 90 -17.61 5.75 5.16
C ASN A 90 -19.00 5.31 5.67
N ILE A 91 -20.09 5.83 5.08
CA ILE A 91 -21.46 5.38 5.40
C ILE A 91 -21.63 3.89 5.10
N PHE A 92 -21.26 3.44 3.90
CA PHE A 92 -21.37 2.02 3.53
C PHE A 92 -20.45 1.14 4.36
N PHE A 93 -19.30 1.66 4.79
CA PHE A 93 -18.31 0.92 5.55
C PHE A 93 -18.76 0.62 6.99
N PHE A 94 -19.48 1.56 7.63
CA PHE A 94 -20.05 1.37 8.98
C PHE A 94 -21.46 0.78 9.01
N MET A 95 -22.13 0.69 7.86
CA MET A 95 -23.48 0.10 7.74
C MET A 95 -23.58 -1.34 8.28
N PRO A 96 -22.63 -2.26 8.04
CA PRO A 96 -22.71 -3.62 8.58
C PRO A 96 -22.66 -3.67 10.11
N LEU A 97 -21.92 -2.75 10.76
CA LEU A 97 -21.84 -2.63 12.21
C LEU A 97 -23.22 -2.29 12.80
N GLY A 98 -23.87 -1.25 12.27
CA GLY A 98 -25.21 -0.85 12.67
C GLY A 98 -26.27 -1.93 12.46
N PHE A 99 -26.20 -2.61 11.31
CA PHE A 99 -27.08 -3.73 10.96
C PHE A 99 -27.00 -4.86 11.99
N CYS A 100 -25.78 -5.27 12.36
CA CYS A 100 -25.56 -6.34 13.32
C CYS A 100 -26.05 -5.97 14.72
N ILE A 101 -25.79 -4.74 15.17
CA ILE A 101 -26.25 -4.24 16.47
C ILE A 101 -27.80 -4.25 16.55
N ALA A 102 -28.47 -3.75 15.51
CA ALA A 102 -29.92 -3.73 15.43
C ALA A 102 -30.51 -5.14 15.52
N TYR A 103 -30.02 -6.06 14.68
CA TYR A 103 -30.54 -7.43 14.63
C TYR A 103 -30.36 -8.17 15.98
N LEU A 104 -29.19 -8.03 16.62
CA LEU A 104 -28.94 -8.68 17.90
C LEU A 104 -29.83 -8.10 19.03
N ARG A 105 -30.22 -6.83 18.94
CA ARG A 105 -31.07 -6.16 19.92
C ARG A 105 -32.57 -6.37 19.73
N LEU A 106 -33.04 -6.71 18.53
CA LEU A 106 -34.43 -7.12 18.29
C LEU A 106 -34.87 -8.23 19.27
N SER A 107 -33.95 -9.12 19.63
CA SER A 107 -34.22 -10.23 20.56
C SER A 107 -34.39 -9.84 22.03
N ARG A 108 -34.21 -8.56 22.39
CA ARG A 108 -34.28 -8.05 23.77
C ARG A 108 -35.52 -7.19 24.06
N ASN A 109 -36.48 -7.13 23.13
CA ASN A 109 -37.73 -6.35 23.25
C ASN A 109 -37.51 -4.88 23.68
N GLN A 110 -36.44 -4.25 23.18
CA GLN A 110 -36.11 -2.88 23.52
C GLN A 110 -36.79 -1.87 22.60
N ARG A 111 -36.99 -0.65 23.11
CA ARG A 111 -37.54 0.46 22.32
C ARG A 111 -36.65 0.73 21.10
N PRO A 112 -37.21 0.91 19.89
CA PRO A 112 -36.45 1.17 18.66
C PRO A 112 -35.48 2.34 18.80
N LEU A 113 -35.92 3.44 19.43
CA LEU A 113 -35.08 4.62 19.68
C LEU A 113 -33.82 4.28 20.50
N THR A 114 -33.96 3.47 21.55
CA THR A 114 -32.81 3.03 22.37
C THR A 114 -31.83 2.20 21.54
N SER A 115 -32.33 1.32 20.68
CA SER A 115 -31.47 0.53 19.79
C SER A 115 -30.75 1.38 18.74
N LEU A 116 -31.42 2.41 18.20
CA LEU A 116 -30.83 3.36 17.26
C LEU A 116 -29.72 4.17 17.92
N LEU A 117 -30.00 4.77 19.08
CA LEU A 117 -29.02 5.56 19.83
C LEU A 117 -27.77 4.75 20.19
N ILE A 118 -27.94 3.46 20.50
CA ILE A 118 -26.81 2.57 20.78
C ILE A 118 -26.03 2.21 19.52
N ALA A 119 -26.70 1.94 18.40
CA ALA A 119 -26.02 1.66 17.13
C ALA A 119 -25.22 2.87 16.64
N ALA A 120 -25.83 4.07 16.67
CA ALA A 120 -25.17 5.32 16.32
C ALA A 120 -24.04 5.64 17.32
N GLY A 121 -24.28 5.51 18.62
CA GLY A 121 -23.29 5.79 19.67
C GLY A 121 -22.09 4.84 19.63
N LEU A 122 -22.29 3.54 19.39
CA LEU A 122 -21.19 2.58 19.23
C LEU A 122 -20.40 2.83 17.94
N SER A 123 -21.07 3.21 16.86
CA SER A 123 -20.40 3.57 15.60
C SER A 123 -19.56 4.84 15.77
N ALA A 124 -20.11 5.85 16.45
CA ALA A 124 -19.40 7.07 16.82
C ALA A 124 -18.19 6.76 17.72
N LEU A 125 -18.34 5.87 18.71
CA LEU A 125 -17.26 5.47 19.60
C LEU A 125 -16.13 4.78 18.84
N VAL A 126 -16.45 3.79 18.00
CA VAL A 126 -15.45 3.09 17.18
C VAL A 126 -14.74 4.06 16.24
N SER A 127 -15.49 4.95 15.59
CA SER A 127 -14.91 5.97 14.72
C SER A 127 -14.01 6.92 15.52
N PHE A 128 -14.46 7.44 16.66
CA PHE A 128 -13.65 8.30 17.51
C PHE A 128 -12.35 7.62 17.96
N THR A 129 -12.41 6.35 18.34
CA THR A 129 -11.21 5.56 18.68
C THR A 129 -10.27 5.45 17.50
N VAL A 130 -10.77 5.14 16.30
CA VAL A 130 -9.96 5.06 15.07
C VAL A 130 -9.31 6.40 14.75
N GLU A 131 -10.09 7.50 14.74
CA GLU A 131 -9.61 8.86 14.48
C GLU A 131 -8.51 9.25 15.47
N THR A 132 -8.71 8.94 16.75
CA THR A 132 -7.71 9.18 17.80
C THR A 132 -6.42 8.38 17.56
N LEU A 133 -6.56 7.12 17.13
CA LEU A 133 -5.41 6.26 16.83
C LEU A 133 -4.66 6.72 15.56
N GLN A 134 -5.35 7.28 14.58
CA GLN A 134 -4.74 7.80 13.35
C GLN A 134 -3.84 9.02 13.58
N ILE A 135 -4.01 9.77 14.67
CA ILE A 135 -3.07 10.84 15.07
C ILE A 135 -1.63 10.31 15.23
N TYR A 136 -1.50 9.03 15.61
CA TYR A 136 -0.21 8.36 15.78
C TYR A 136 0.31 7.70 14.50
N LEU A 137 -0.39 7.81 13.37
CA LEU A 137 0.03 7.25 12.07
C LEU A 137 0.54 8.36 11.16
N PHE A 138 1.83 8.32 10.79
CA PHE A 138 2.47 9.36 9.97
C PHE A 138 1.86 9.54 8.58
N SER A 139 1.21 8.50 8.04
CA SER A 139 0.66 8.46 6.69
C SER A 139 -0.86 8.68 6.63
N ARG A 140 -1.50 8.99 7.76
CA ARG A 140 -2.95 9.18 7.88
C ARG A 140 -3.28 10.56 8.44
N PHE A 141 -4.49 11.02 8.13
CA PHE A 141 -5.05 12.27 8.66
C PHE A 141 -6.35 11.93 9.37
N SER A 142 -6.57 12.56 10.53
CA SER A 142 -7.86 12.47 11.22
C SER A 142 -8.85 13.48 10.63
N SER A 143 -10.13 13.11 10.54
CA SER A 143 -11.20 13.97 10.03
C SER A 143 -12.48 13.89 10.86
N MET A 144 -13.02 15.05 11.22
CA MET A 144 -14.35 15.14 11.84
C MET A 144 -15.48 14.73 10.90
N SER A 145 -15.29 14.83 9.57
CA SER A 145 -16.29 14.34 8.60
C SER A 145 -16.48 12.84 8.67
N ASP A 146 -15.42 12.12 9.05
CA ASP A 146 -15.38 10.66 9.09
C ASP A 146 -16.15 10.18 10.32
N LEU A 147 -15.98 10.85 11.46
CA LEU A 147 -16.82 10.65 12.65
C LEU A 147 -18.32 10.76 12.34
N VAL A 148 -18.71 11.80 11.58
CA VAL A 148 -20.12 12.02 11.22
C VAL A 148 -20.61 10.97 10.23
N SER A 149 -19.90 10.74 9.13
CA SER A 149 -20.30 9.77 8.10
C SER A 149 -20.36 8.33 8.62
N ASN A 150 -19.41 7.92 9.46
CA ASN A 150 -19.40 6.61 10.11
C ASN A 150 -20.59 6.43 11.07
N SER A 151 -20.95 7.49 11.81
CA SER A 151 -22.14 7.49 12.69
C SER A 151 -23.44 7.39 11.89
N ILE A 152 -23.54 8.09 10.76
CA ILE A 152 -24.67 7.99 9.82
C ILE A 152 -24.72 6.57 9.23
N GLY A 153 -23.59 5.99 8.86
CA GLY A 153 -23.47 4.60 8.43
C GLY A 153 -24.05 3.63 9.46
N GLY A 154 -23.70 3.81 10.74
CA GLY A 154 -24.27 3.05 11.85
C GLY A 154 -25.80 3.17 11.96
N ALA A 155 -26.35 4.38 11.81
CA ALA A 155 -27.80 4.61 11.84
C ALA A 155 -28.52 4.01 10.61
N ALA A 156 -27.95 4.14 9.42
CA ALA A 156 -28.48 3.55 8.19
C ALA A 156 -28.45 2.01 8.25
N GLY A 157 -27.36 1.45 8.77
CA GLY A 157 -27.23 0.02 9.07
C GLY A 157 -28.28 -0.44 10.05
N TRP A 158 -28.50 0.32 11.13
CA TRP A 158 -29.55 0.02 12.10
C TRP A 158 -30.94 -0.02 11.46
N TRP A 159 -31.27 0.94 10.60
CA TRP A 159 -32.55 0.98 9.90
C TRP A 159 -32.77 -0.29 9.07
N LEU A 160 -31.76 -0.71 8.29
CA LEU A 160 -31.81 -1.97 7.53
C LEU A 160 -31.96 -3.20 8.44
N GLY A 161 -31.16 -3.28 9.50
CA GLY A 161 -31.17 -4.42 10.41
C GLY A 161 -32.46 -4.55 11.22
N HIS A 162 -33.05 -3.42 11.62
CA HIS A 162 -34.29 -3.38 12.42
C HIS A 162 -35.51 -3.77 11.59
N TYR A 163 -35.68 -3.20 10.41
CA TYR A 163 -36.88 -3.41 9.58
C TYR A 163 -36.78 -4.62 8.65
N TYR A 164 -35.58 -4.93 8.15
CA TYR A 164 -35.39 -5.93 7.09
C TYR A 164 -34.39 -7.04 7.45
N GLY A 165 -33.77 -6.99 8.63
CA GLY A 165 -32.62 -7.86 8.97
C GLY A 165 -32.88 -9.36 8.81
N GLU A 166 -33.98 -9.88 9.38
CA GLU A 166 -34.31 -11.30 9.26
C GLU A 166 -34.58 -11.72 7.81
N ARG A 167 -35.33 -10.91 7.05
CA ARG A 167 -35.64 -11.17 5.63
C ARG A 167 -34.38 -11.17 4.77
N LEU A 168 -33.52 -10.17 4.94
CA LEU A 168 -32.26 -10.05 4.20
C LEU A 168 -31.29 -11.20 4.52
N LEU A 169 -31.15 -11.57 5.79
CA LEU A 169 -30.30 -12.69 6.19
C LEU A 169 -30.81 -14.02 5.64
N LEU A 170 -32.13 -14.28 5.71
CA LEU A 170 -32.73 -15.48 5.14
C LEU A 170 -32.62 -15.52 3.63
N ALA A 171 -32.90 -14.41 2.93
CA ALA A 171 -32.74 -14.32 1.49
C ALA A 171 -31.29 -14.60 1.06
N THR A 172 -30.32 -14.06 1.80
CA THR A 172 -28.89 -14.31 1.58
C THR A 172 -28.54 -15.78 1.79
N LEU A 173 -29.00 -16.40 2.88
CA LEU A 173 -28.76 -17.82 3.14
C LEU A 173 -29.40 -18.73 2.08
N ARG A 174 -30.62 -18.43 1.63
CA ARG A 174 -31.29 -19.17 0.54
C ARG A 174 -30.51 -19.05 -0.76
N LEU A 175 -30.02 -17.85 -1.08
CA LEU A 175 -29.20 -17.62 -2.26
C LEU A 175 -27.89 -18.42 -2.19
N LEU A 176 -27.15 -18.31 -1.08
CA LEU A 176 -25.87 -19.01 -0.89
C LEU A 176 -26.03 -20.53 -0.91
N ARG A 177 -27.13 -21.06 -0.37
CA ARG A 177 -27.44 -22.50 -0.39
C ARG A 177 -27.58 -23.08 -1.79
N ARG A 178 -27.94 -22.29 -2.81
CA ARG A 178 -27.96 -22.76 -4.22
C ARG A 178 -26.58 -23.20 -4.70
N PHE A 179 -25.53 -22.71 -4.04
CA PHE A 179 -24.13 -23.02 -4.33
C PHE A 179 -23.56 -24.11 -3.41
N VAL A 180 -24.38 -24.79 -2.62
CA VAL A 180 -23.97 -25.88 -1.71
C VAL A 180 -24.43 -27.21 -2.30
N SER A 181 -23.59 -27.80 -3.15
CA SER A 181 -23.80 -29.14 -3.73
C SER A 181 -22.44 -29.79 -4.08
N PRO A 182 -22.36 -31.11 -4.29
CA PRO A 182 -21.12 -31.75 -4.73
C PRO A 182 -20.56 -31.17 -6.04
N GLY A 183 -21.42 -30.77 -6.99
CA GLY A 183 -21.00 -30.13 -8.24
C GLY A 183 -20.32 -28.78 -8.00
N TRP A 184 -20.93 -27.93 -7.17
CA TRP A 184 -20.32 -26.66 -6.76
C TRP A 184 -19.05 -26.84 -5.94
N ALA A 185 -18.96 -27.87 -5.09
CA ALA A 185 -17.73 -28.20 -4.38
C ALA A 185 -16.59 -28.53 -5.35
N GLY A 186 -16.87 -29.28 -6.42
CA GLY A 186 -15.91 -29.53 -7.50
C GLY A 186 -15.44 -28.23 -8.18
N ILE A 187 -16.38 -27.33 -8.52
CA ILE A 187 -16.05 -26.02 -9.09
C ILE A 187 -15.16 -25.21 -8.14
N CYS A 188 -15.50 -25.13 -6.85
CA CYS A 188 -14.70 -24.41 -5.86
C CYS A 188 -13.29 -25.01 -5.70
N ALA A 189 -13.14 -26.34 -5.76
CA ALA A 189 -11.83 -26.99 -5.73
C ALA A 189 -10.97 -26.63 -6.95
N VAL A 190 -11.57 -26.57 -8.14
CA VAL A 190 -10.89 -26.09 -9.36
C VAL A 190 -10.48 -24.62 -9.22
N LEU A 191 -11.35 -23.77 -8.66
CA LEU A 191 -11.03 -22.37 -8.40
C LEU A 191 -9.89 -22.21 -7.39
N ILE A 192 -9.82 -23.04 -6.35
CA ILE A 192 -8.70 -23.07 -5.42
C ILE A 192 -7.41 -23.44 -6.16
N ALA A 193 -7.42 -24.50 -6.98
CA ALA A 193 -6.25 -24.91 -7.76
C ALA A 193 -5.79 -23.81 -8.73
N ALA A 194 -6.73 -23.19 -9.46
CA ALA A 194 -6.44 -22.07 -10.35
C ALA A 194 -5.87 -20.86 -9.59
N HIS A 195 -6.39 -20.57 -8.40
CA HIS A 195 -5.87 -19.50 -7.54
C HIS A 195 -4.45 -19.78 -7.05
N LEU A 196 -4.14 -21.03 -6.66
CA LEU A 196 -2.79 -21.43 -6.27
C LEU A 196 -1.80 -21.33 -7.44
N LEU A 197 -2.21 -21.69 -8.65
CA LEU A 197 -1.41 -21.47 -9.86
C LEU A 197 -1.17 -19.98 -10.10
N ASN A 198 -2.19 -19.14 -9.91
CA ASN A 198 -2.03 -17.69 -9.99
C ASN A 198 -1.08 -17.15 -8.91
N MET A 199 -1.12 -17.69 -7.69
CA MET A 199 -0.16 -17.33 -6.63
C MET A 199 1.27 -17.65 -7.03
N ILE A 200 1.52 -18.84 -7.58
CA ILE A 200 2.84 -19.24 -8.10
C ILE A 200 3.29 -18.28 -9.22
N HIS A 201 2.39 -17.95 -10.16
CA HIS A 201 2.68 -16.99 -11.22
C HIS A 201 3.05 -15.61 -10.65
N THR A 202 2.35 -15.12 -9.63
CA THR A 202 2.70 -13.86 -8.96
C THR A 202 4.03 -13.93 -8.22
N THR A 203 4.38 -15.06 -7.59
CA THR A 203 5.69 -15.25 -6.94
C THR A 203 6.84 -15.14 -7.94
N ILE A 204 6.65 -15.61 -9.17
CA ILE A 204 7.67 -15.53 -10.24
C ILE A 204 7.79 -14.10 -10.78
N THR A 205 6.67 -13.40 -10.94
CA THR A 205 6.62 -12.13 -11.70
C THR A 205 6.76 -10.87 -10.84
N LEU A 206 6.36 -10.90 -9.57
CA LEU A 206 6.45 -9.73 -8.70
C LEU A 206 7.89 -9.28 -8.42
N PRO A 207 8.92 -10.15 -8.30
CA PRO A 207 10.30 -9.70 -8.06
C PRO A 207 10.85 -8.75 -9.14
N ASP A 208 10.42 -8.89 -10.39
CA ASP A 208 10.79 -7.98 -11.47
C ASP A 208 10.30 -6.54 -11.22
N SER A 209 9.31 -6.34 -10.35
CA SER A 209 8.82 -5.00 -10.00
C SER A 209 9.83 -4.14 -9.25
N LEU A 210 10.85 -4.76 -8.64
CA LEU A 210 11.92 -4.04 -7.97
C LEU A 210 13.09 -3.74 -8.91
N ARG A 211 13.22 -4.46 -10.03
CA ARG A 211 14.36 -4.28 -10.93
C ARG A 211 14.34 -2.91 -11.61
N ILE A 212 15.51 -2.28 -11.70
CA ILE A 212 15.75 -1.15 -12.59
C ILE A 212 15.80 -1.70 -14.03
N SER A 213 14.66 -1.68 -14.73
CA SER A 213 14.49 -2.39 -16.02
C SER A 213 13.71 -1.61 -17.09
N ASP A 214 13.18 -0.44 -16.74
CA ASP A 214 12.33 0.37 -17.60
C ASP A 214 12.82 1.83 -17.72
N TRP A 215 14.13 2.06 -17.53
CA TRP A 215 14.72 3.38 -17.67
C TRP A 215 14.81 3.76 -19.15
N ASN A 216 14.63 5.05 -19.42
CA ASN A 216 14.72 5.55 -20.79
C ASN A 216 16.17 5.96 -21.10
N PRO A 217 16.87 5.31 -22.04
CA PRO A 217 18.27 5.62 -22.35
C PRO A 217 18.46 6.99 -23.01
N ASN A 218 17.37 7.66 -23.42
CA ASN A 218 17.37 8.96 -24.08
C ASN A 218 17.30 10.15 -23.11
N TYR A 219 17.28 9.91 -21.79
CA TYR A 219 17.28 11.01 -20.81
C TYR A 219 18.67 11.61 -20.66
N ALA A 220 18.73 12.94 -20.63
CA ALA A 220 19.92 13.69 -20.28
C ALA A 220 20.12 13.70 -18.76
N LEU A 221 21.37 13.69 -18.32
CA LEU A 221 21.72 13.93 -16.93
C LEU A 221 21.67 15.43 -16.66
N LEU A 222 21.01 15.82 -15.57
CA LEU A 222 20.78 17.22 -15.22
C LEU A 222 21.27 17.51 -13.80
N ILE A 223 21.87 18.68 -13.62
CA ILE A 223 22.30 19.21 -12.32
C ILE A 223 21.63 20.57 -12.13
N GLY A 224 20.82 20.69 -11.07
CA GLY A 224 20.15 21.93 -10.69
C GLY A 224 18.73 22.15 -11.26
N ASN A 225 18.23 21.26 -12.12
CA ASN A 225 16.85 21.35 -12.67
C ASN A 225 16.39 20.00 -13.29
N GLU A 226 15.25 20.03 -13.99
CA GLU A 226 14.79 19.02 -14.95
C GLU A 226 14.80 19.59 -16.37
N GLN A 227 14.68 18.75 -17.40
CA GLN A 227 14.88 19.16 -18.81
C GLN A 227 13.96 20.30 -19.27
N VAL A 228 12.74 20.40 -18.73
CA VAL A 228 11.78 21.48 -19.04
C VAL A 228 12.10 22.80 -18.31
N GLY A 229 13.03 22.79 -17.34
CA GLY A 229 13.52 23.98 -16.66
C GLY A 229 12.63 24.54 -15.55
N ARG A 230 11.58 23.83 -15.12
CA ARG A 230 10.54 24.37 -14.20
C ARG A 230 10.71 23.98 -12.72
N ARG A 231 11.79 23.27 -12.37
CA ARG A 231 12.07 22.77 -11.00
C ARG A 231 13.47 23.14 -10.55
N GLY A 232 13.89 24.36 -10.86
CA GLY A 232 15.21 24.87 -10.56
C GLY A 232 15.52 24.84 -9.07
N TRP A 233 16.69 24.33 -8.72
CA TRP A 233 17.19 24.28 -7.35
C TRP A 233 18.17 25.43 -7.10
N ARG A 234 18.10 26.00 -5.90
CA ARG A 234 18.98 27.08 -5.44
C ARG A 234 19.94 26.57 -4.39
N GLY A 235 21.23 26.81 -4.60
CA GLY A 235 22.30 26.41 -3.68
C GLY A 235 23.60 26.13 -4.40
N THR A 236 24.52 25.47 -3.72
CA THR A 236 25.84 25.13 -4.22
C THR A 236 26.01 23.61 -4.30
N ILE A 237 26.50 23.09 -5.42
CA ILE A 237 26.87 21.68 -5.59
C ILE A 237 28.39 21.61 -5.71
N TYR A 238 29.04 20.83 -4.86
CA TYR A 238 30.48 20.68 -4.82
C TYR A 238 30.94 19.44 -5.58
N SER A 239 30.19 18.34 -5.48
CA SER A 239 30.49 17.12 -6.23
C SER A 239 29.25 16.27 -6.49
N VAL A 240 29.30 15.47 -7.55
CA VAL A 240 28.31 14.44 -7.91
C VAL A 240 29.05 13.24 -8.48
N GLU A 241 28.88 12.06 -7.88
CA GLU A 241 29.42 10.80 -8.39
C GLU A 241 28.34 9.70 -8.44
N ILE A 242 28.34 8.90 -9.49
CA ILE A 242 27.38 7.80 -9.67
C ILE A 242 28.12 6.53 -10.07
N CYS A 243 27.79 5.39 -9.45
CA CYS A 243 28.23 4.07 -9.89
C CYS A 243 27.06 3.08 -9.92
N ASN A 244 27.23 1.96 -10.61
CA ASN A 244 26.24 0.88 -10.75
C ASN A 244 26.36 -0.20 -9.66
N GLN A 245 26.90 0.15 -8.50
CA GLN A 245 27.06 -0.74 -7.36
C GLN A 245 26.37 -0.14 -6.14
N ALA A 246 25.84 -0.98 -5.25
CA ALA A 246 25.40 -0.55 -3.93
C ALA A 246 26.61 -0.61 -2.98
N VAL A 247 27.15 0.55 -2.64
CA VAL A 247 28.34 0.65 -1.77
C VAL A 247 27.98 0.26 -0.32
N SER A 248 28.83 -0.53 0.35
CA SER A 248 28.58 -0.98 1.73
C SER A 248 28.66 0.19 2.74
N PRO A 249 28.04 0.05 3.93
CA PRO A 249 28.12 1.09 4.97
C PRO A 249 29.55 1.52 5.30
N GLU A 250 30.48 0.58 5.44
CA GLU A 250 31.89 0.84 5.77
C GLU A 250 32.59 1.55 4.61
N ALA A 251 32.25 1.19 3.37
CA ALA A 251 32.79 1.86 2.20
C ALA A 251 32.25 3.29 2.05
N VAL A 252 30.99 3.57 2.42
CA VAL A 252 30.45 4.94 2.47
C VAL A 252 31.13 5.77 3.57
N GLU A 253 31.45 5.18 4.71
CA GLU A 253 32.22 5.87 5.75
C GLU A 253 33.63 6.23 5.27
N ARG A 254 34.32 5.29 4.60
CA ARG A 254 35.62 5.56 3.97
C ARG A 254 35.54 6.61 2.87
N LEU A 255 34.48 6.58 2.05
CA LEU A 255 34.21 7.59 1.03
C LEU A 255 34.19 8.98 1.65
N TYR A 256 33.44 9.15 2.76
CA TYR A 256 33.35 10.43 3.45
C TYR A 256 34.67 10.89 4.06
N ARG A 257 35.41 9.98 4.72
CA ARG A 257 36.71 10.29 5.33
C ARG A 257 37.79 10.64 4.31
N ASN A 258 37.69 10.11 3.09
CA ASN A 258 38.67 10.28 2.02
C ASN A 258 38.21 11.30 0.95
N GLY A 259 37.57 12.39 1.38
CA GLY A 259 37.27 13.52 0.50
C GLY A 259 36.06 13.35 -0.41
N ASN A 260 35.23 12.33 -0.21
CA ASN A 260 34.01 12.07 -1.00
C ASN A 260 34.28 11.66 -2.46
N HIS A 261 35.39 10.96 -2.72
CA HIS A 261 35.73 10.40 -4.04
C HIS A 261 35.63 8.87 -4.06
N MET A 262 34.80 8.31 -4.95
CA MET A 262 34.62 6.87 -5.14
C MET A 262 35.92 6.18 -5.56
N ALA A 263 36.82 6.90 -6.23
CA ALA A 263 38.17 6.41 -6.55
C ALA A 263 38.96 5.97 -5.31
N ALA A 264 38.73 6.60 -4.14
CA ALA A 264 39.35 6.21 -2.88
C ALA A 264 38.88 4.83 -2.37
N LEU A 265 37.81 4.28 -2.94
CA LEU A 265 37.31 2.93 -2.68
C LEU A 265 37.79 1.91 -3.72
N GLY A 266 38.59 2.31 -4.70
CA GLY A 266 38.91 1.49 -5.86
C GLY A 266 37.71 1.28 -6.81
N ILE A 267 36.67 2.12 -6.68
CA ILE A 267 35.49 2.09 -7.55
C ILE A 267 35.69 3.14 -8.63
N LEU A 268 35.62 2.72 -9.90
CA LEU A 268 35.59 3.62 -11.04
C LEU A 268 34.15 4.13 -11.22
N PRO A 269 33.84 5.41 -10.96
CA PRO A 269 32.49 5.92 -11.12
C PRO A 269 32.09 6.00 -12.60
N LEU A 270 30.79 5.81 -12.87
CA LEU A 270 30.21 6.03 -14.20
C LEU A 270 30.12 7.52 -14.53
N ILE A 271 29.86 8.34 -13.51
CA ILE A 271 29.80 9.80 -13.56
C ILE A 271 30.64 10.35 -12.41
N SER A 272 31.50 11.34 -12.68
CA SER A 272 32.25 12.06 -11.65
C SER A 272 32.39 13.54 -12.02
N PHE A 273 31.71 14.38 -11.25
CA PHE A 273 31.82 15.84 -11.34
C PHE A 273 32.32 16.37 -10.00
N HIS A 274 33.41 17.14 -10.04
CA HIS A 274 33.96 17.85 -8.89
C HIS A 274 34.15 19.31 -9.30
N PHE A 275 33.40 20.19 -8.64
CA PHE A 275 33.33 21.61 -8.97
C PHE A 275 34.32 22.37 -8.08
N GLU A 276 35.58 22.42 -8.50
CA GLU A 276 36.63 23.21 -7.83
C GLU A 276 36.63 24.69 -8.28
N ALA A 277 37.37 25.54 -7.58
CA ALA A 277 37.35 26.99 -7.71
C ALA A 277 37.85 27.57 -9.07
N ASN A 278 38.27 26.73 -10.03
CA ASN A 278 38.85 27.17 -11.30
C ASN A 278 38.30 26.43 -12.55
N GLY A 279 36.98 26.23 -12.62
CA GLY A 279 36.31 25.94 -13.89
C GLY A 279 35.51 24.64 -13.95
N THR A 280 34.53 24.60 -14.85
CA THR A 280 33.52 23.54 -15.04
C THR A 280 34.02 22.27 -15.74
N ASN A 281 35.28 21.88 -15.57
CA ASN A 281 35.75 20.67 -16.24
C ASN A 281 35.39 19.40 -15.44
N PRO A 282 34.59 18.47 -16.01
CA PRO A 282 34.45 17.13 -15.44
C PRO A 282 35.82 16.50 -15.23
N SER A 283 36.02 15.85 -14.08
CA SER A 283 37.25 15.10 -13.84
C SER A 283 37.34 13.97 -14.88
N PRO A 284 38.50 13.75 -15.53
CA PRO A 284 38.70 12.70 -16.54
C PRO A 284 38.62 11.25 -16.01
N ALA A 285 38.09 11.03 -14.81
CA ALA A 285 38.11 9.77 -14.08
C ALA A 285 36.78 8.99 -14.11
N ALA A 286 35.88 9.28 -15.05
CA ALA A 286 34.60 8.57 -15.21
C ALA A 286 34.56 7.71 -16.48
N VAL A 287 33.78 6.63 -16.46
CA VAL A 287 33.60 5.72 -17.62
C VAL A 287 32.88 6.41 -18.79
N ASP A 288 31.93 7.31 -18.52
CA ASP A 288 31.26 8.12 -19.54
C ASP A 288 31.66 9.59 -19.37
N THR A 289 32.35 10.14 -20.37
CA THR A 289 32.67 11.56 -20.45
C THR A 289 31.44 12.31 -21.00
N LEU A 290 30.43 12.47 -20.15
CA LEU A 290 29.32 13.38 -20.43
C LEU A 290 29.79 14.83 -20.28
N GLU A 291 29.97 15.50 -21.41
CA GLU A 291 30.13 16.95 -21.42
C GLU A 291 28.83 17.61 -20.93
N MET A 292 28.94 18.56 -20.01
CA MET A 292 27.80 19.26 -19.41
C MET A 292 27.69 20.67 -19.99
N ILE A 293 26.51 21.02 -20.50
CA ILE A 293 26.24 22.30 -21.16
C ILE A 293 25.31 23.13 -20.27
N TRP A 294 25.62 24.42 -20.14
CA TRP A 294 24.75 25.38 -19.47
C TRP A 294 23.45 25.62 -20.24
N LYS A 295 22.34 25.66 -19.50
CA LYS A 295 21.00 26.00 -19.96
C LYS A 295 20.40 27.08 -19.06
N GLY A 296 19.45 27.85 -19.59
CA GLY A 296 18.85 29.00 -18.90
C GLY A 296 19.51 30.33 -19.25
N ALA A 297 19.22 31.37 -18.47
CA ALA A 297 19.66 32.75 -18.77
C ALA A 297 21.08 33.03 -18.23
N GLY A 298 22.07 33.11 -19.12
CA GLY A 298 23.45 33.55 -18.83
C GLY A 298 24.41 32.45 -18.38
N VAL A 299 25.70 32.59 -18.71
CA VAL A 299 26.80 31.76 -18.17
C VAL A 299 27.29 32.41 -16.87
N PRO A 300 27.71 31.67 -15.83
CA PRO A 300 28.21 32.30 -14.60
C PRO A 300 29.49 33.12 -14.86
N ASP A 301 29.61 34.28 -14.20
CA ASP A 301 30.78 35.16 -14.32
C ASP A 301 32.02 34.60 -13.59
N SER A 302 31.83 33.73 -12.59
CA SER A 302 32.92 32.96 -11.94
C SER A 302 32.37 31.81 -11.08
N VAL A 303 33.04 30.66 -11.06
CA VAL A 303 32.73 29.51 -10.20
C VAL A 303 33.74 29.47 -9.05
N THR A 304 33.49 30.19 -7.96
CA THR A 304 34.39 30.15 -6.78
C THR A 304 33.90 29.10 -5.77
N GLY A 305 34.63 27.98 -5.67
CA GLY A 305 34.44 26.99 -4.60
C GLY A 305 33.15 26.18 -4.65
N GLY A 306 32.63 25.86 -5.84
CA GLY A 306 31.44 25.02 -6.05
C GLY A 306 30.50 25.58 -7.14
N LEU A 307 29.65 24.72 -7.70
CA LEU A 307 28.64 25.10 -8.70
C LEU A 307 27.46 25.81 -8.04
N VAL A 308 27.43 27.13 -8.11
CA VAL A 308 26.33 27.95 -7.59
C VAL A 308 25.17 28.00 -8.58
N LEU A 309 23.97 27.69 -8.10
CA LEU A 309 22.73 27.65 -8.87
C LEU A 309 21.70 28.61 -8.26
N ASP A 310 21.10 29.45 -9.10
CA ASP A 310 20.09 30.45 -8.73
C ASP A 310 18.64 29.98 -9.01
N GLY A 311 18.48 28.76 -9.52
CA GLY A 311 17.20 28.17 -9.93
C GLY A 311 16.72 28.58 -11.32
N SER A 312 17.38 29.52 -11.99
CA SER A 312 17.09 29.92 -13.38
C SER A 312 18.02 29.26 -14.40
N ARG A 313 19.15 28.72 -13.94
CA ARG A 313 20.20 28.06 -14.74
C ARG A 313 20.45 26.64 -14.27
N TRP A 314 20.90 25.78 -15.18
CA TRP A 314 21.24 24.39 -14.87
C TRP A 314 22.23 23.82 -15.87
N LEU A 315 22.83 22.68 -15.52
CA LEU A 315 23.65 21.90 -16.44
C LEU A 315 22.84 20.73 -16.99
N GLU A 316 22.95 20.49 -18.30
CA GLU A 316 22.38 19.34 -19.00
C GLU A 316 23.49 18.66 -19.82
N SER A 317 23.53 17.32 -19.79
CA SER A 317 24.50 16.58 -20.60
C SER A 317 24.29 16.83 -22.11
N SER A 318 25.38 16.97 -22.86
CA SER A 318 25.37 17.26 -24.31
C SER A 318 24.70 16.16 -25.14
N LYS A 319 24.73 14.93 -24.63
CA LYS A 319 24.09 13.72 -25.16
C LYS A 319 23.29 13.02 -24.05
N PRO A 320 22.33 12.15 -24.39
CA PRO A 320 21.68 11.28 -23.40
C PRO A 320 22.69 10.44 -22.60
N ALA A 321 22.39 10.21 -21.32
CA ALA A 321 23.21 9.39 -20.43
C ALA A 321 22.93 7.88 -20.64
N THR A 322 23.11 7.42 -21.88
CA THR A 322 22.75 6.07 -22.30
C THR A 322 23.62 5.00 -21.63
N GLU A 323 24.94 5.21 -21.53
CA GLU A 323 25.85 4.24 -20.91
C GLU A 323 25.62 4.13 -19.41
N LEU A 324 25.41 5.26 -18.73
CA LEU A 324 24.97 5.29 -17.33
C LEU A 324 23.70 4.45 -17.13
N THR A 325 22.70 4.65 -18.01
CA THR A 325 21.42 3.94 -17.93
C THR A 325 21.61 2.44 -18.08
N ARG A 326 22.30 2.00 -19.15
CA ARG A 326 22.55 0.57 -19.41
C ARG A 326 23.34 -0.09 -18.30
N ALA A 327 24.39 0.57 -17.80
CA ALA A 327 25.26 0.01 -16.77
C ALA A 327 24.52 -0.19 -15.43
N ILE A 328 23.59 0.70 -15.08
CA ILE A 328 22.75 0.57 -13.88
C ILE A 328 21.65 -0.48 -14.08
N GLU A 329 21.00 -0.53 -15.25
CA GLU A 329 19.99 -1.55 -15.56
C GLU A 329 20.58 -2.97 -15.52
N GLN A 330 21.82 -3.14 -16.02
CA GLN A 330 22.51 -4.43 -16.02
C GLN A 330 22.76 -4.98 -14.61
N THR A 331 23.12 -4.11 -13.66
CA THR A 331 23.40 -4.54 -12.27
C THR A 331 22.16 -4.50 -11.38
N GLY A 332 21.14 -3.71 -11.75
CA GLY A 332 19.97 -3.42 -10.92
C GLY A 332 20.31 -2.65 -9.63
N ARG A 333 21.51 -2.06 -9.56
CA ARG A 333 22.08 -1.45 -8.35
C ARG A 333 22.70 -0.11 -8.68
N MET A 334 22.68 0.83 -7.72
CA MET A 334 23.36 2.10 -7.90
C MET A 334 23.78 2.74 -6.57
N THR A 335 24.77 3.63 -6.66
CA THR A 335 25.08 4.61 -5.62
C THR A 335 25.19 5.98 -6.25
N LEU A 336 24.49 6.97 -5.69
CA LEU A 336 24.62 8.39 -5.99
C LEU A 336 25.26 9.08 -4.78
N SER A 337 26.44 9.65 -4.94
CA SER A 337 27.07 10.51 -3.94
C SER A 337 27.04 11.96 -4.40
N ALA A 338 26.67 12.88 -3.52
CA ALA A 338 26.71 14.30 -3.81
C ALA A 338 27.07 15.11 -2.56
N VAL A 339 27.85 16.18 -2.75
CA VAL A 339 28.11 17.18 -1.70
C VAL A 339 27.38 18.46 -2.09
N VAL A 340 26.41 18.88 -1.27
CA VAL A 340 25.49 19.98 -1.62
C VAL A 340 25.24 20.91 -0.43
N ALA A 341 25.03 22.19 -0.70
CA ALA A 341 24.61 23.20 0.28
C ALA A 341 23.39 23.96 -0.26
N PRO A 342 22.18 23.78 0.29
CA PRO A 342 20.99 24.49 -0.19
C PRO A 342 21.06 25.97 0.16
N ALA A 343 20.59 26.86 -0.72
CA ALA A 343 20.55 28.29 -0.44
C ALA A 343 19.51 28.65 0.64
N ASP A 344 18.38 27.95 0.62
CA ASP A 344 17.27 28.11 1.58
C ASP A 344 16.45 26.83 1.73
N THR A 345 15.64 26.76 2.78
CA THR A 345 14.79 25.61 3.16
C THR A 345 13.31 25.83 2.86
N LEU A 346 12.95 26.82 2.03
CA LEU A 346 11.56 27.12 1.66
C LEU A 346 11.23 26.77 0.21
N GLN A 347 12.17 26.14 -0.51
CA GLN A 347 12.01 25.77 -1.92
C GLN A 347 10.88 24.73 -2.13
N GLY A 348 9.97 25.03 -3.06
CA GLY A 348 8.66 24.37 -3.19
C GLY A 348 8.52 23.39 -4.35
N GLY A 349 8.10 22.17 -4.02
CA GLY A 349 7.74 21.06 -4.91
C GLY A 349 8.94 20.47 -5.65
N PRO A 350 9.27 19.17 -5.50
CA PRO A 350 10.66 18.82 -5.24
C PRO A 350 11.61 19.42 -6.28
N VAL A 351 12.34 20.47 -5.91
CA VAL A 351 13.31 21.13 -6.80
C VAL A 351 14.49 20.16 -7.01
N ARG A 352 15.08 20.16 -8.20
CA ARG A 352 16.00 19.07 -8.61
C ARG A 352 17.44 19.45 -8.33
N ILE A 353 18.09 18.65 -7.50
CA ILE A 353 19.53 18.78 -7.24
C ILE A 353 20.28 18.02 -8.33
N VAL A 354 20.00 16.73 -8.49
CA VAL A 354 20.50 15.88 -9.57
C VAL A 354 19.34 15.06 -10.12
N SER A 355 19.16 15.03 -11.44
CA SER A 355 18.09 14.23 -12.05
C SER A 355 18.50 13.61 -13.38
N LEU A 356 17.97 12.42 -13.64
CA LEU A 356 17.95 11.80 -14.95
C LEU A 356 16.48 11.71 -15.36
N SER A 357 15.98 12.77 -16.01
CA SER A 357 14.54 12.95 -16.20
C SER A 357 14.20 13.77 -17.45
N ARG A 358 12.99 13.57 -17.97
CA ARG A 358 12.44 14.39 -19.05
C ARG A 358 11.57 15.54 -18.52
N ASP A 359 10.71 15.25 -17.55
CA ASP A 359 9.70 16.20 -17.08
C ASP A 359 9.19 15.86 -15.66
N PHE A 360 8.13 16.56 -15.24
CA PHE A 360 7.48 16.39 -13.94
C PHE A 360 6.92 14.98 -13.67
N PHE A 361 6.67 14.18 -14.70
CA PHE A 361 5.98 12.90 -14.64
C PHE A 361 6.86 11.71 -15.03
N GLN A 362 7.99 11.94 -15.71
CA GLN A 362 8.85 10.88 -16.23
C GLN A 362 10.31 11.07 -15.86
N ARG A 363 10.86 10.08 -15.16
CA ARG A 363 12.25 10.06 -14.70
C ARG A 363 12.81 8.66 -14.59
N SER A 364 14.12 8.55 -14.56
CA SER A 364 14.85 7.37 -14.10
C SER A 364 15.14 7.51 -12.60
N PHE A 365 15.75 8.62 -12.20
CA PHE A 365 15.89 8.99 -10.79
C PHE A 365 15.85 10.51 -10.57
N THR A 366 15.65 10.93 -9.32
CA THR A 366 15.77 12.32 -8.90
C THR A 366 16.23 12.39 -7.45
N LEU A 367 17.32 13.10 -7.18
CA LEU A 367 17.62 13.70 -5.89
C LEU A 367 17.08 15.12 -5.90
N GLY A 368 16.18 15.43 -4.96
CA GLY A 368 15.56 16.74 -4.87
C GLY A 368 15.28 17.19 -3.45
N GLN A 369 14.84 18.43 -3.35
CA GLN A 369 14.51 19.08 -2.09
C GLN A 369 13.08 19.61 -2.14
N HIS A 370 12.32 19.45 -1.05
CA HIS A 370 11.11 20.21 -0.82
C HIS A 370 11.13 20.70 0.62
N LEU A 371 11.04 22.01 0.80
CA LEU A 371 11.30 22.66 2.08
C LEU A 371 12.68 22.25 2.63
N SER A 372 12.79 21.84 3.89
CA SER A 372 14.03 21.28 4.48
C SER A 372 14.19 19.77 4.29
N HIS A 373 13.32 19.13 3.49
CA HIS A 373 13.28 17.68 3.34
C HIS A 373 13.96 17.22 2.06
N LEU A 374 14.67 16.09 2.12
CA LEU A 374 15.18 15.38 0.95
C LEU A 374 14.11 14.48 0.37
N TYR A 375 13.99 14.52 -0.95
CA TYR A 375 13.17 13.63 -1.75
C TYR A 375 14.08 12.86 -2.70
N PHE A 376 14.07 11.54 -2.59
CA PHE A 376 14.71 10.68 -3.56
C PHE A 376 13.68 9.79 -4.25
N ARG A 377 13.66 9.88 -5.57
CA ARG A 377 12.79 9.09 -6.44
C ARG A 377 13.65 8.18 -7.28
N LEU A 378 13.31 6.90 -7.27
CA LEU A 378 13.94 5.88 -8.11
C LEU A 378 12.83 5.18 -8.89
N ARG A 379 12.95 5.13 -10.20
CA ARG A 379 11.98 4.43 -11.05
C ARG A 379 12.29 2.94 -11.08
N THR A 380 11.28 2.16 -10.74
CA THR A 380 11.14 0.73 -10.94
C THR A 380 9.70 0.47 -11.40
N PRO A 381 9.36 -0.73 -11.90
CA PRO A 381 7.96 -1.03 -12.23
C PRO A 381 7.02 -0.92 -11.00
N LEU A 382 7.53 -1.12 -9.77
CA LEU A 382 6.79 -0.87 -8.53
C LEU A 382 6.48 0.62 -8.33
N SER A 383 7.50 1.49 -8.40
CA SER A 383 7.39 2.91 -8.08
C SER A 383 6.75 3.77 -9.18
N GLY A 384 6.60 3.19 -10.36
CA GLY A 384 5.96 3.77 -11.53
C GLY A 384 6.85 4.75 -12.29
N ARG A 385 6.36 5.25 -13.44
CA ARG A 385 7.12 6.11 -14.37
C ARG A 385 7.71 7.38 -13.73
N ASN A 386 7.11 7.84 -12.64
CA ASN A 386 7.54 9.03 -11.91
C ASN A 386 8.37 8.72 -10.65
N GLY A 387 8.56 7.45 -10.29
CA GLY A 387 9.29 7.04 -9.08
C GLY A 387 8.68 7.57 -7.78
N THR A 388 7.34 7.70 -7.71
CA THR A 388 6.65 8.34 -6.58
C THR A 388 5.98 7.36 -5.62
N ASN A 389 5.79 6.09 -6.00
CA ASN A 389 4.92 5.17 -5.28
C ASN A 389 5.56 3.78 -5.04
N PRO A 390 6.58 3.67 -4.17
CA PRO A 390 6.98 4.66 -3.16
C PRO A 390 8.15 5.57 -3.58
N GLN A 391 8.44 6.58 -2.75
CA GLN A 391 9.62 7.46 -2.82
C GLN A 391 10.20 7.66 -1.42
N LEU A 392 11.51 7.89 -1.31
CA LEU A 392 12.16 8.16 -0.03
C LEU A 392 12.01 9.64 0.32
N ILE A 393 11.51 9.93 1.52
CA ILE A 393 11.39 11.28 2.08
C ILE A 393 12.14 11.32 3.41
N VAL A 394 13.11 12.22 3.53
CA VAL A 394 13.87 12.42 4.77
C VAL A 394 13.67 13.84 5.28
N PRO A 395 12.86 14.02 6.36
CA PRO A 395 12.55 15.35 6.85
C PRO A 395 13.73 16.06 7.53
N GLY A 396 13.88 17.38 7.32
CA GLY A 396 14.73 18.23 8.18
C GLY A 396 16.23 18.00 8.00
N ILE A 397 16.63 17.44 6.87
CA ILE A 397 18.03 17.10 6.58
C ILE A 397 18.85 18.30 6.09
N PHE A 398 18.18 19.28 5.48
CA PHE A 398 18.82 20.43 4.85
C PHE A 398 18.85 21.66 5.76
N SER A 399 20.03 22.27 5.87
CA SER A 399 20.27 23.56 6.53
C SER A 399 20.85 24.57 5.52
N PRO A 400 20.37 25.83 5.48
CA PRO A 400 20.85 26.82 4.52
C PRO A 400 22.37 27.05 4.61
N GLY A 401 23.04 27.07 3.45
CA GLY A 401 24.46 27.39 3.30
C GLY A 401 25.46 26.37 3.87
N GLN A 402 25.00 25.28 4.48
CA GLN A 402 25.86 24.26 5.07
C GLN A 402 26.11 23.10 4.08
N PRO A 403 27.37 22.83 3.69
CA PRO A 403 27.71 21.67 2.88
C PRO A 403 27.37 20.37 3.60
N LEU A 404 26.74 19.45 2.86
CA LEU A 404 26.31 18.15 3.34
C LEU A 404 26.72 17.08 2.35
N HIS A 405 27.41 16.06 2.82
CA HIS A 405 27.65 14.85 2.03
C HIS A 405 26.43 13.93 2.15
N LEU A 406 25.87 13.59 1.00
CA LEU A 406 24.80 12.63 0.82
C LEU A 406 25.32 11.46 -0.01
N ALA A 407 25.09 10.24 0.46
CA ALA A 407 25.23 9.04 -0.37
C ALA A 407 23.92 8.25 -0.32
N LEU A 408 23.37 7.94 -1.49
CA LEU A 408 22.14 7.18 -1.68
C LEU A 408 22.48 5.88 -2.39
N THR A 409 22.27 4.75 -1.73
CA THR A 409 22.51 3.43 -2.30
C THR A 409 21.19 2.73 -2.59
N TYR A 410 21.15 1.93 -3.65
CA TYR A 410 20.07 1.01 -3.95
C TYR A 410 20.62 -0.36 -4.32
N ASP A 411 20.23 -1.38 -3.57
CA ASP A 411 20.76 -2.73 -3.68
C ASP A 411 19.88 -3.72 -4.47
N GLY A 412 18.73 -3.24 -4.96
CA GLY A 412 17.67 -4.04 -5.57
C GLY A 412 16.42 -4.21 -4.68
N SER A 413 16.47 -3.77 -3.42
CA SER A 413 15.36 -3.87 -2.48
C SER A 413 15.22 -2.66 -1.55
N GLU A 414 16.33 -2.05 -1.13
CA GLU A 414 16.33 -0.96 -0.17
C GLU A 414 17.07 0.26 -0.73
N ILE A 415 16.46 1.44 -0.56
CA ILE A 415 17.13 2.72 -0.74
C ILE A 415 17.62 3.20 0.63
N VAL A 416 18.94 3.28 0.80
CA VAL A 416 19.56 3.75 2.04
C VAL A 416 20.22 5.11 1.81
N LEU A 417 19.96 6.05 2.73
CA LEU A 417 20.63 7.33 2.78
C LEU A 417 21.73 7.32 3.82
N TYR A 418 22.88 7.89 3.48
CA TYR A 418 23.96 8.21 4.39
C TYR A 418 24.17 9.72 4.40
N ARG A 419 24.35 10.25 5.61
CA ARG A 419 24.64 11.66 5.87
C ARG A 419 26.03 11.74 6.49
N ASN A 420 26.96 12.43 5.82
CA ASN A 420 28.33 12.59 6.31
C ASN A 420 28.99 11.26 6.72
N GLY A 421 28.88 10.25 5.84
CA GLY A 421 29.41 8.91 6.07
C GLY A 421 28.60 8.00 7.01
N VAL A 422 27.57 8.51 7.69
CA VAL A 422 26.78 7.75 8.67
C VAL A 422 25.41 7.37 8.10
N ARG A 423 24.98 6.11 8.27
CA ARG A 423 23.65 5.64 7.83
C ARG A 423 22.55 6.44 8.53
N HIS A 424 21.66 7.02 7.75
CA HIS A 424 20.47 7.69 8.25
C HIS A 424 19.41 6.63 8.67
N PRO A 425 18.68 6.82 9.79
CA PRO A 425 17.71 5.83 10.27
C PRO A 425 16.50 5.66 9.34
N ARG A 426 16.17 6.67 8.55
CA ARG A 426 15.16 6.56 7.48
C ARG A 426 15.78 5.94 6.23
N SER A 427 15.20 4.82 5.80
CA SER A 427 15.43 4.15 4.52
C SER A 427 14.09 3.79 3.89
N LEU A 428 14.09 3.44 2.60
CA LEU A 428 12.91 2.94 1.90
C LEU A 428 13.16 1.50 1.46
N ARG A 429 12.62 0.56 2.22
CA ARG A 429 12.61 -0.85 1.85
C ARG A 429 11.40 -1.15 0.98
N MET A 430 11.61 -1.87 -0.10
CA MET A 430 10.59 -2.29 -1.05
C MET A 430 10.58 -3.82 -1.13
N ILE A 431 9.39 -4.41 -1.12
CA ILE A 431 9.19 -5.84 -1.29
C ILE A 431 8.32 -6.11 -2.52
N PRO A 432 8.48 -7.25 -3.21
CA PRO A 432 7.70 -7.57 -4.41
C PRO A 432 6.18 -7.51 -4.20
N GLU A 433 5.70 -7.90 -3.01
CA GLU A 433 4.29 -7.96 -2.64
C GLU A 433 3.60 -6.58 -2.70
N MET A 434 4.35 -5.49 -2.51
CA MET A 434 3.81 -4.13 -2.66
C MET A 434 3.29 -3.89 -4.10
N ALA A 435 3.88 -4.53 -5.11
CA ALA A 435 3.46 -4.37 -6.50
C ALA A 435 2.11 -5.02 -6.81
N PHE A 436 1.63 -5.92 -5.95
CA PHE A 436 0.26 -6.43 -6.03
C PHE A 436 -0.77 -5.31 -5.86
N PHE A 437 -0.43 -4.27 -5.08
CA PHE A 437 -1.33 -3.15 -4.76
C PHE A 437 -1.00 -1.88 -5.55
N SER A 438 0.28 -1.57 -5.77
CA SER A 438 0.70 -0.30 -6.38
C SER A 438 0.15 -0.05 -7.78
N ARG A 439 -0.18 -1.13 -8.52
CA ARG A 439 -0.78 -1.06 -9.86
C ARG A 439 -2.20 -0.47 -9.88
N ARG A 440 -2.92 -0.51 -8.75
CA ARG A 440 -4.33 -0.08 -8.66
C ARG A 440 -4.52 1.10 -7.71
N THR A 441 -3.66 1.24 -6.71
CA THR A 441 -3.79 2.29 -5.69
C THR A 441 -2.43 2.88 -5.34
N THR A 442 -2.45 4.11 -4.83
CA THR A 442 -1.27 4.68 -4.15
C THR A 442 -1.00 3.88 -2.88
N LEU A 443 0.27 3.58 -2.61
CA LEU A 443 0.70 2.96 -1.38
C LEU A 443 0.61 4.00 -0.26
N ILE A 444 0.01 3.61 0.86
CA ILE A 444 -0.13 4.40 2.07
C ILE A 444 1.05 4.03 2.99
N GLY A 445 1.96 4.97 3.20
CA GLY A 445 3.18 4.75 3.99
C GLY A 445 4.17 3.75 3.37
N ASP A 446 5.28 3.56 4.07
CA ASP A 446 6.47 2.81 3.66
C ASP A 446 6.78 1.68 4.66
N VAL A 447 5.79 0.82 4.93
CA VAL A 447 5.88 -0.28 5.91
C VAL A 447 5.74 -1.63 5.20
N PRO A 448 6.85 -2.25 4.75
CA PRO A 448 6.82 -3.49 3.98
C PRO A 448 6.05 -4.62 4.67
N GLU A 449 6.22 -4.77 5.98
CA GLU A 449 5.62 -5.84 6.78
C GLU A 449 4.08 -5.77 6.73
N SER A 450 3.52 -4.58 6.69
CA SER A 450 2.07 -4.38 6.57
C SER A 450 1.56 -4.75 5.17
N TYR A 451 2.33 -4.48 4.11
CA TYR A 451 1.99 -4.92 2.76
C TYR A 451 2.13 -6.43 2.59
N LEU A 452 3.10 -7.05 3.27
CA LEU A 452 3.24 -8.50 3.29
C LEU A 452 2.02 -9.16 3.95
N LEU A 453 1.58 -8.67 5.11
CA LEU A 453 0.35 -9.12 5.76
C LEU A 453 -0.88 -8.91 4.86
N LEU A 454 -1.00 -7.74 4.22
CA LEU A 454 -2.11 -7.44 3.31
C LEU A 454 -2.12 -8.38 2.10
N TYR A 455 -0.94 -8.71 1.55
CA TYR A 455 -0.78 -9.68 0.48
C TYR A 455 -1.21 -11.07 0.93
N ASP A 456 -0.72 -11.55 2.08
CA ASP A 456 -1.10 -12.84 2.65
C ASP A 456 -2.61 -12.94 2.87
N ILE A 457 -3.26 -11.88 3.36
CA ILE A 457 -4.73 -11.83 3.47
C ILE A 457 -5.39 -11.90 2.09
N ALA A 458 -4.92 -11.11 1.12
CA ALA A 458 -5.50 -11.06 -0.22
C ALA A 458 -5.43 -12.41 -0.95
N VAL A 459 -4.37 -13.18 -0.73
CA VAL A 459 -4.20 -14.49 -1.36
C VAL A 459 -4.83 -15.64 -0.57
N CYS A 460 -4.86 -15.59 0.77
CA CYS A 460 -5.40 -16.69 1.58
C CYS A 460 -6.91 -16.57 1.85
N PHE A 461 -7.46 -15.35 1.89
CA PHE A 461 -8.89 -15.12 2.13
C PHE A 461 -9.79 -15.82 1.08
N PRO A 462 -9.54 -15.72 -0.24
CA PRO A 462 -10.34 -16.42 -1.24
C PRO A 462 -10.34 -17.94 -1.05
N VAL A 463 -9.19 -18.53 -0.67
CA VAL A 463 -9.07 -19.96 -0.41
C VAL A 463 -9.96 -20.36 0.78
N GLY A 464 -9.87 -19.62 1.90
CA GLY A 464 -10.71 -19.87 3.07
C GLY A 464 -12.20 -19.75 2.77
N LEU A 465 -12.61 -18.78 1.94
CA LEU A 465 -14.00 -18.60 1.52
C LEU A 465 -14.48 -19.75 0.62
N LEU A 466 -13.68 -20.17 -0.37
CA LEU A 466 -14.02 -21.28 -1.25
C LEU A 466 -14.11 -22.61 -0.47
N LEU A 467 -13.27 -22.82 0.53
CA LEU A 467 -13.32 -23.98 1.40
C LEU A 467 -14.63 -24.08 2.19
N VAL A 468 -15.32 -22.96 2.47
CA VAL A 468 -16.66 -22.98 3.06
C VAL A 468 -17.64 -23.77 2.18
N PHE A 469 -17.61 -23.53 0.87
CA PHE A 469 -18.50 -24.20 -0.09
C PHE A 469 -18.07 -25.63 -0.38
N VAL A 470 -16.77 -25.89 -0.55
CA VAL A 470 -16.22 -27.24 -0.76
C VAL A 470 -16.70 -28.16 0.35
N MET A 471 -16.45 -27.75 1.59
CA MET A 471 -16.73 -28.62 2.72
C MET A 471 -18.23 -28.73 3.02
N ALA A 472 -19.02 -27.69 2.74
CA ALA A 472 -20.47 -27.75 2.86
C ALA A 472 -21.10 -28.68 1.81
N GLY A 473 -20.59 -28.68 0.57
CA GLY A 473 -21.09 -29.53 -0.51
C GLY A 473 -20.71 -31.01 -0.38
N LEU A 474 -19.62 -31.33 0.31
CA LEU A 474 -19.14 -32.70 0.51
C LEU A 474 -19.80 -33.45 1.68
N GLY A 475 -20.59 -32.77 2.51
CA GLY A 475 -21.42 -33.43 3.55
C GLY A 475 -20.63 -34.19 4.62
N PHE A 476 -19.38 -33.80 4.91
CA PHE A 476 -18.51 -34.50 5.86
C PHE A 476 -19.08 -34.59 7.30
N ASP A 477 -18.80 -35.70 7.99
CA ASP A 477 -19.11 -35.88 9.42
C ASP A 477 -18.43 -34.81 10.29
N ARG A 478 -19.21 -34.21 11.21
CA ARG A 478 -18.81 -33.08 12.05
C ARG A 478 -17.65 -33.39 12.97
N LYS A 479 -17.43 -34.67 13.34
CA LYS A 479 -16.39 -35.07 14.32
C LYS A 479 -14.96 -35.03 13.77
N SER A 480 -14.74 -35.29 12.48
CA SER A 480 -13.39 -35.23 11.85
C SER A 480 -13.14 -33.98 11.01
N TYR A 481 -14.13 -33.09 10.96
CA TYR A 481 -14.17 -31.95 10.06
C TYR A 481 -13.04 -30.93 10.31
N ALA A 482 -12.85 -30.55 11.58
CA ALA A 482 -11.85 -29.55 11.95
C ALA A 482 -10.43 -30.03 11.65
N LEU A 483 -10.12 -31.29 11.97
CA LEU A 483 -8.81 -31.88 11.71
C LEU A 483 -8.51 -31.91 10.20
N ARG A 484 -9.45 -32.39 9.38
CA ARG A 484 -9.27 -32.45 7.92
C ARG A 484 -9.09 -31.06 7.29
N LEU A 485 -9.86 -30.08 7.73
CA LEU A 485 -9.72 -28.70 7.27
C LEU A 485 -8.35 -28.12 7.64
N THR A 486 -7.91 -28.31 8.88
CA THR A 486 -6.58 -27.86 9.34
C THR A 486 -5.46 -28.51 8.55
N LEU A 487 -5.52 -29.83 8.35
CA LEU A 487 -4.52 -30.55 7.55
C LEU A 487 -4.51 -30.08 6.10
N LEU A 488 -5.68 -29.84 5.49
CA LEU A 488 -5.78 -29.31 4.13
C LEU A 488 -5.22 -27.89 4.03
N ALA A 489 -5.57 -27.00 4.95
CA ALA A 489 -5.05 -25.64 4.96
C ALA A 489 -3.52 -25.62 5.11
N LEU A 490 -2.98 -26.42 6.04
CA LEU A 490 -1.53 -26.57 6.22
C LEU A 490 -0.86 -27.17 4.98
N LEU A 491 -1.45 -28.19 4.36
CA LEU A 491 -0.91 -28.80 3.14
C LEU A 491 -0.85 -27.78 2.00
N LEU A 492 -1.93 -27.04 1.74
CA LEU A 492 -1.98 -26.03 0.67
C LEU A 492 -0.91 -24.94 0.87
N VAL A 493 -0.76 -24.46 2.11
CA VAL A 493 0.22 -23.42 2.44
C VAL A 493 1.66 -23.96 2.39
N LEU A 494 1.89 -25.19 2.87
CA LEU A 494 3.20 -25.83 2.81
C LEU A 494 3.63 -26.06 1.37
N CYS A 495 2.73 -26.54 0.50
CA CYS A 495 3.00 -26.68 -0.93
C CYS A 495 3.38 -25.34 -1.56
N TYR A 496 2.61 -24.28 -1.27
CA TYR A 496 2.93 -22.93 -1.77
C TYR A 496 4.30 -22.44 -1.27
N GLU A 497 4.61 -22.61 0.02
CA GLU A 497 5.88 -22.14 0.59
C GLU A 497 7.09 -22.93 0.07
N LEU A 498 6.95 -24.24 -0.12
CA LEU A 498 7.99 -25.07 -0.76
C LEU A 498 8.28 -24.59 -2.19
N ILE A 499 7.23 -24.28 -2.96
CA ILE A 499 7.36 -23.76 -4.32
C ILE A 499 8.00 -22.37 -4.30
N ARG A 500 7.53 -21.46 -3.43
CA ARG A 500 8.11 -20.12 -3.26
C ARG A 500 9.59 -20.19 -2.88
N SER A 501 9.93 -20.99 -1.88
CA SER A 501 11.31 -21.21 -1.41
C SER A 501 12.20 -21.72 -2.55
N SER A 502 11.72 -22.68 -3.33
CA SER A 502 12.44 -23.20 -4.50
C SER A 502 12.62 -22.15 -5.60
N ILE A 503 11.61 -21.32 -5.87
CA ILE A 503 11.66 -20.29 -6.93
C ILE A 503 12.59 -19.15 -6.54
N LEU A 504 12.52 -18.70 -5.29
CA LEU A 504 13.27 -17.53 -4.81
C LEU A 504 14.67 -17.89 -4.28
N GLY A 505 14.99 -19.18 -4.13
CA GLY A 505 16.22 -19.62 -3.46
C GLY A 505 16.28 -19.19 -1.99
N ALA A 506 15.13 -18.97 -1.36
CA ALA A 506 14.99 -18.47 0.00
C ALA A 506 14.67 -19.61 0.97
N PRO A 507 15.06 -19.53 2.26
CA PRO A 507 14.68 -20.53 3.26
C PRO A 507 13.17 -20.54 3.51
N LEU A 508 12.65 -21.65 4.02
CA LEU A 508 11.24 -21.76 4.42
C LEU A 508 10.92 -20.81 5.58
N GLU A 509 9.91 -19.96 5.40
CA GLU A 509 9.45 -19.05 6.45
C GLU A 509 8.37 -19.72 7.31
N LEU A 510 8.79 -20.45 8.35
CA LEU A 510 7.87 -21.13 9.28
C LEU A 510 6.77 -20.18 9.84
N PRO A 511 7.06 -18.96 10.31
CA PRO A 511 6.02 -18.04 10.78
C PRO A 511 5.00 -17.68 9.68
N GLY A 512 5.46 -17.53 8.43
CA GLY A 512 4.60 -17.25 7.27
C GLY A 512 3.64 -18.40 6.96
N ILE A 513 4.11 -19.65 7.08
CA ILE A 513 3.24 -20.84 6.92
C ILE A 513 2.10 -20.82 7.95
N PHE A 514 2.43 -20.60 9.23
CA PHE A 514 1.42 -20.57 10.29
C PHE A 514 0.44 -19.40 10.13
N LEU A 515 0.93 -18.21 9.76
CA LEU A 515 0.08 -17.04 9.53
C LEU A 515 -0.91 -17.28 8.39
N ARG A 516 -0.44 -17.74 7.23
CA ARG A 516 -1.31 -18.02 6.07
C ARG A 516 -2.33 -19.11 6.35
N ALA A 517 -1.93 -20.18 7.04
CA ALA A 517 -2.87 -21.22 7.49
C ALA A 517 -3.91 -20.66 8.47
N ALA A 518 -3.49 -19.82 9.41
CA ALA A 518 -4.39 -19.13 10.33
C ALA A 518 -5.39 -18.23 9.59
N ILE A 519 -4.98 -17.50 8.56
CA ILE A 519 -5.88 -16.67 7.73
C ILE A 519 -6.93 -17.54 7.05
N ILE A 520 -6.54 -18.67 6.44
CA ILE A 520 -7.48 -19.61 5.79
C ILE A 520 -8.49 -20.14 6.81
N LEU A 521 -8.01 -20.61 7.96
CA LEU A 521 -8.85 -21.20 9.01
C LEU A 521 -9.76 -20.17 9.68
N LEU A 522 -9.27 -18.96 9.92
CA LEU A 522 -10.05 -17.85 10.46
C LEU A 522 -11.13 -17.44 9.47
N THR A 523 -10.80 -17.29 8.19
CA THR A 523 -11.77 -16.97 7.13
C THR A 523 -12.85 -18.05 7.06
N TYR A 524 -12.47 -19.33 6.98
CA TYR A 524 -13.44 -20.42 7.01
C TYR A 524 -14.33 -20.34 8.27
N SER A 525 -13.75 -20.12 9.45
CA SER A 525 -14.48 -20.10 10.72
C SER A 525 -15.46 -18.93 10.84
N LEU A 526 -15.11 -17.77 10.29
CA LEU A 526 -15.94 -16.56 10.28
C LEU A 526 -17.09 -16.65 9.26
N PHE A 527 -16.90 -17.37 8.15
CA PHE A 527 -17.86 -17.41 7.04
C PHE A 527 -18.62 -18.73 6.89
N ARG A 528 -18.33 -19.77 7.68
CA ARG A 528 -19.04 -21.07 7.61
C ARG A 528 -20.56 -20.94 7.81
N PHE A 529 -21.31 -21.76 7.08
CA PHE A 529 -22.77 -21.75 7.14
C PHE A 529 -23.33 -22.15 8.52
N PRO A 530 -24.48 -21.61 8.95
CA PRO A 530 -25.13 -22.03 10.19
C PRO A 530 -25.68 -23.47 10.06
N PRO A 531 -25.46 -24.35 11.06
CA PRO A 531 -25.74 -25.79 10.96
C PRO A 531 -27.22 -26.22 10.98
N TYR A 532 -28.19 -25.30 11.16
CA TYR A 532 -29.61 -25.61 11.44
C TYR A 532 -30.59 -24.85 10.54
N VAL A 533 -30.18 -24.43 9.35
CA VAL A 533 -31.07 -23.69 8.42
C VAL A 533 -31.96 -24.64 7.61
N ASP A 534 -31.86 -25.96 7.80
CA ASP A 534 -32.79 -26.96 7.25
C ASP A 534 -34.07 -27.12 8.09
N GLU A 535 -34.10 -26.54 9.29
CA GLU A 535 -35.30 -26.45 10.14
C GLU A 535 -36.03 -25.10 9.95
N ILE A 536 -36.09 -24.59 8.72
CA ILE A 536 -37.13 -23.62 8.36
C ILE A 536 -38.37 -24.48 8.12
N SER A 537 -39.28 -24.50 9.08
CA SER A 537 -40.56 -25.19 8.95
C SER A 537 -41.19 -24.84 7.60
N HIS A 538 -41.30 -25.82 6.71
CA HIS A 538 -42.41 -25.84 5.77
C HIS A 538 -43.68 -25.90 6.63
N CYS A 539 -44.33 -24.76 6.85
CA CYS A 539 -45.77 -24.80 7.04
C CYS A 539 -46.35 -25.20 5.67
N GLY A 540 -47.21 -26.21 5.70
CA GLY A 540 -47.74 -26.95 4.56
C GLY A 540 -48.25 -26.11 3.40
#